data_AF-A0A9E6S8X3-F1
#
_entry.id   AF-A0A9E6S8X3-F1
#
_cell.length_a   1.000
_cell.length_b   1.000
_cell.length_c   1.000
_cell.angle_alpha   90.00
_cell.angle_beta   90.00
_cell.angle_gamma   90.00
#
_symmetry.space_group_name_H-M   'P 1'
#
loop_
_entity.id
_entity.type
_entity.pdbx_description
1 polymer ?
#
loop_
_entity_poly.entity_id
_entity_poly.type
_entity_poly.pdbx_seq_one_letter_code
_entity_poly.pdbx_strand_id
1 'polypeptide(L)'
;MRGHALIFCAVMPRIAAAALACFSLSAASFAGCSLDVDGDGEILATTDHVILTRYAIGIRGAPLIANALGAGALRTTAAAIESFIATPCRQPGWVGDGTGRLNDTGITFGGNATAGNNAACTGANIAQQDCSKGRDANAVTNSAANGKAGFHFTKISNSGGRLPATATLGSGVNDWACTYDNTTGLMWEVKTSSGLRSSAHTYSWFTSDGTNNASGSGSANGGTCHDSINCDTEKYVQAVNAVGLCGRNDWRMPHINELAGLVDFGGAPPMIDAAFFPNTPSGSMWSGSPYAFGSSDAWEIALFFGDVVANARSVANAVRLVRGGL
;
A
#
# COMPACT_ATOMS: atom_id res chain seq x y z
N MET A 1 -5.74 37.53 -17.18
CA MET A 1 -6.65 36.85 -18.14
C MET A 1 -7.68 36.08 -17.34
N ARG A 2 -8.96 36.47 -17.42
CA ARG A 2 -10.05 35.93 -16.60
C ARG A 2 -10.45 34.53 -17.09
N GLY A 3 -10.28 33.51 -16.26
CA GLY A 3 -10.80 32.17 -16.50
C GLY A 3 -12.31 32.13 -16.25
N HIS A 4 -13.08 31.76 -17.27
CA HIS A 4 -14.52 31.59 -17.19
C HIS A 4 -14.86 30.27 -16.49
N ALA A 5 -15.65 30.34 -15.41
CA ALA A 5 -16.29 29.17 -14.83
C ALA A 5 -17.52 28.81 -15.67
N LEU A 6 -17.54 27.60 -16.23
CA LEU A 6 -18.68 27.05 -16.97
C LEU A 6 -19.78 26.65 -15.97
N ILE A 7 -20.88 27.40 -15.98
CA ILE A 7 -22.11 27.09 -15.23
C ILE A 7 -22.93 26.11 -16.06
N PHE A 8 -23.01 24.84 -15.64
CA PHE A 8 -24.01 23.91 -16.16
C PHE A 8 -25.32 24.07 -15.37
N CYS A 9 -26.26 24.85 -15.90
CA CYS A 9 -27.65 24.84 -15.46
C CYS A 9 -28.43 23.80 -16.28
N ALA A 10 -28.73 22.64 -15.71
CA ALA A 10 -29.72 21.73 -16.28
C ALA A 10 -31.13 22.28 -16.03
N VAL A 11 -31.87 22.57 -17.09
CA VAL A 11 -33.29 22.96 -17.03
C VAL A 11 -34.15 21.70 -17.03
N MET A 12 -34.85 21.42 -15.94
CA MET A 12 -35.98 20.47 -15.92
C MET A 12 -37.31 21.23 -15.97
N PRO A 13 -38.33 20.75 -16.72
CA PRO A 13 -39.59 21.47 -16.83
C PRO A 13 -40.52 21.14 -15.66
N ARG A 14 -40.99 22.24 -15.03
CA ARG A 14 -42.29 22.42 -14.36
C ARG A 14 -42.65 21.47 -13.21
N ILE A 15 -42.57 21.97 -11.97
CA ILE A 15 -43.68 22.17 -11.01
C ILE A 15 -43.09 22.66 -9.67
N ALA A 16 -43.72 23.70 -9.11
CA ALA A 16 -43.60 24.24 -7.75
C ALA A 16 -42.25 24.86 -7.30
N ALA A 17 -42.37 25.99 -6.58
CA ALA A 17 -41.28 26.83 -6.12
C ALA A 17 -40.23 26.06 -5.31
N ALA A 18 -39.01 25.98 -5.83
CA ALA A 18 -37.84 25.51 -5.11
C ALA A 18 -36.96 26.73 -4.74
N ALA A 19 -36.77 26.95 -3.44
CA ALA A 19 -35.80 27.91 -2.93
C ALA A 19 -34.40 27.57 -3.46
N LEU A 20 -33.75 28.55 -4.07
CA LEU A 20 -32.41 28.43 -4.63
C LEU A 20 -31.39 28.45 -3.47
N ALA A 21 -31.20 27.31 -2.80
CA ALA A 21 -30.09 27.13 -1.89
C ALA A 21 -28.82 26.92 -2.72
N CYS A 22 -28.06 28.01 -2.93
CA CYS A 22 -26.72 27.94 -3.50
C CYS A 22 -25.79 27.34 -2.45
N PHE A 23 -25.72 26.01 -2.40
CA PHE A 23 -24.65 25.35 -1.67
C PHE A 23 -23.37 25.55 -2.46
N SER A 24 -22.48 26.40 -1.95
CA SER A 24 -21.08 26.30 -2.31
C SER A 24 -20.64 24.89 -1.90
N LEU A 25 -20.37 24.02 -2.88
CA LEU A 25 -19.46 22.92 -2.61
C LEU A 25 -18.14 23.60 -2.22
N SER A 26 -17.89 23.70 -0.91
CA SER A 26 -16.52 23.74 -0.45
C SER A 26 -15.88 22.53 -1.09
N ALA A 27 -14.94 22.74 -2.01
CA ALA A 27 -14.00 21.70 -2.34
C ALA A 27 -13.48 21.26 -0.97
N ALA A 28 -13.82 20.04 -0.55
CA ALA A 28 -13.21 19.48 0.64
C ALA A 28 -11.71 19.63 0.39
N SER A 29 -11.08 20.56 1.10
CA SER A 29 -9.64 20.67 1.07
C SER A 29 -9.19 19.34 1.61
N PHE A 30 -8.75 18.46 0.71
CA PHE A 30 -7.92 17.36 1.12
C PHE A 30 -6.80 18.05 1.91
N ALA A 31 -6.75 17.81 3.21
CA ALA A 31 -5.59 18.17 4.01
C ALA A 31 -4.46 17.30 3.48
N GLY A 32 -3.84 17.73 2.38
CA GLY A 32 -2.62 17.15 1.87
C GLY A 32 -1.60 17.33 2.98
N CYS A 33 -0.99 16.24 3.45
CA CYS A 33 0.21 16.42 4.25
C CYS A 33 1.26 16.99 3.31
N SER A 34 1.48 18.28 3.46
CA SER A 34 2.71 18.91 3.05
C SER A 34 3.79 18.53 4.05
N LEU A 35 5.04 18.54 3.60
CA LEU A 35 6.19 18.51 4.50
C LEU A 35 6.34 19.84 5.28
N ASP A 36 5.43 20.78 5.06
CA ASP A 36 5.17 21.98 5.85
C ASP A 36 4.56 21.59 7.20
N VAL A 37 5.43 21.34 8.18
CA VAL A 37 5.15 20.85 9.54
C VAL A 37 4.66 21.98 10.44
N ASP A 38 5.06 23.22 10.21
CA ASP A 38 4.59 24.37 10.99
C ASP A 38 3.41 25.12 10.34
N GLY A 39 3.06 24.79 9.11
CA GLY A 39 1.81 25.16 8.44
C GLY A 39 1.83 26.53 7.81
N ASP A 40 2.99 27.11 7.55
CA ASP A 40 3.14 28.45 6.97
C ASP A 40 2.98 28.48 5.44
N GLY A 41 2.83 27.31 4.80
CA GLY A 41 2.70 27.14 3.36
C GLY A 41 4.03 26.96 2.62
N GLU A 42 5.16 27.04 3.32
CA GLU A 42 6.50 26.80 2.79
C GLU A 42 7.03 25.44 3.27
N ILE A 43 7.99 24.86 2.53
CA ILE A 43 8.69 23.65 2.95
C ILE A 43 10.17 23.98 3.04
N LEU A 44 10.65 24.24 4.25
CA LEU A 44 12.02 24.70 4.45
C LEU A 44 12.84 23.70 5.26
N ALA A 45 14.13 23.66 4.93
CA ALA A 45 15.08 22.84 5.68
C ALA A 45 15.29 23.34 7.11
N THR A 46 15.16 24.66 7.33
CA THR A 46 15.47 25.35 8.59
C THR A 46 14.33 25.32 9.61
N THR A 47 13.10 25.05 9.18
CA THR A 47 11.92 25.02 10.05
C THR A 47 11.36 23.62 10.07
N ASP A 48 10.77 23.16 8.96
CA ASP A 48 10.08 21.88 8.89
C ASP A 48 11.01 20.69 9.07
N HIS A 49 12.10 20.63 8.31
CA HIS A 49 13.03 19.50 8.42
C HIS A 49 13.77 19.51 9.75
N VAL A 50 14.02 20.68 10.36
CA VAL A 50 14.57 20.76 11.72
C VAL A 50 13.58 20.16 12.71
N ILE A 51 12.30 20.53 12.64
CA ILE A 51 11.25 19.97 13.50
C ILE A 51 11.12 18.46 13.27
N LEU A 52 11.07 18.02 12.01
CA LEU A 52 10.92 16.61 11.66
C LEU A 52 12.13 15.78 12.12
N THR A 53 13.35 16.31 11.98
CA THR A 53 14.58 15.66 12.42
C THR A 53 14.62 15.56 13.94
N ARG A 54 14.30 16.65 14.65
CA ARG A 54 14.18 16.65 16.12
C ARG A 54 13.15 15.61 16.58
N TYR A 55 12.00 15.56 15.92
CA TYR A 55 10.98 14.56 16.21
C TYR A 55 11.49 13.13 15.95
N ALA A 56 12.19 12.89 14.85
CA ALA A 56 12.74 11.58 14.50
C ALA A 56 13.78 11.08 15.53
N ILE A 57 14.60 11.98 16.08
CA ILE A 57 15.62 11.63 17.10
C ILE A 57 15.07 11.65 18.55
N GLY A 58 13.74 11.73 18.72
CA GLY A 58 13.11 11.63 20.04
C GLY A 58 12.97 12.94 20.83
N ILE A 59 13.32 14.09 20.26
CA ILE A 59 13.09 15.39 20.89
C ILE A 59 11.58 15.71 20.82
N ARG A 60 11.00 16.08 21.96
CA ARG A 60 9.56 16.33 22.14
C ARG A 60 9.34 17.61 22.97
N GLY A 61 8.09 18.09 23.02
CA GLY A 61 7.72 19.24 23.85
C GLY A 61 8.37 20.55 23.40
N ALA A 62 8.60 21.51 24.30
CA ALA A 62 9.18 22.81 23.94
C ALA A 62 10.51 22.74 23.14
N PRO A 63 11.44 21.81 23.45
CA PRO A 63 12.65 21.60 22.64
C PRO A 63 12.40 21.24 21.17
N LEU A 64 11.27 20.62 20.85
CA LEU A 64 10.92 20.25 19.47
C LEU A 64 10.84 21.50 18.57
N ILE A 65 10.17 22.54 19.05
CA ILE A 65 9.84 23.75 18.28
C ILE A 65 10.80 24.92 18.54
N ALA A 66 11.72 24.77 19.50
CA ALA A 66 12.60 25.86 19.94
C ALA A 66 13.43 26.43 18.77
N ASN A 67 13.15 27.69 18.39
CA ASN A 67 13.77 28.38 17.26
C ASN A 67 13.66 27.62 15.92
N ALA A 68 12.56 26.89 15.71
CA ALA A 68 12.35 26.09 14.51
C ALA A 68 11.02 26.37 13.80
N LEU A 69 10.23 27.34 14.25
CA LEU A 69 9.00 27.77 13.57
C LEU A 69 9.31 28.88 12.56
N GLY A 70 8.75 28.76 11.36
CA GLY A 70 8.80 29.73 10.27
C GLY A 70 7.96 30.98 10.52
N ALA A 71 8.22 32.01 9.73
CA ALA A 71 7.47 33.24 9.77
C ALA A 71 6.08 33.01 9.14
N GLY A 72 5.03 33.03 9.95
CA GLY A 72 3.67 32.71 9.49
C GLY A 72 3.19 31.32 9.90
N ALA A 73 3.98 30.58 10.69
CA ALA A 73 3.61 29.28 11.24
C ALA A 73 2.19 29.28 11.83
N LEU A 74 1.34 28.39 11.33
CA LEU A 74 -0.04 28.20 11.81
C LEU A 74 -0.10 27.16 12.94
N ARG A 75 0.89 26.26 13.02
CA ARG A 75 1.06 25.24 14.06
C ARG A 75 2.21 25.64 14.97
N THR A 76 1.89 26.47 15.97
CA THR A 76 2.90 27.11 16.83
C THR A 76 3.17 26.39 18.15
N THR A 77 2.52 25.26 18.41
CA THR A 77 2.70 24.49 19.65
C THR A 77 3.28 23.12 19.37
N ALA A 78 4.13 22.63 20.29
CA ALA A 78 4.69 21.29 20.19
C ALA A 78 3.59 20.23 20.12
N ALA A 79 2.51 20.36 20.90
CA ALA A 79 1.39 19.41 20.85
C ALA A 79 0.68 19.38 19.49
N ALA A 80 0.46 20.54 18.85
CA ALA A 80 -0.16 20.59 17.53
C ALA A 80 0.75 19.99 16.44
N ILE A 81 2.06 20.27 16.50
CA ILE A 81 3.06 19.69 15.61
C ILE A 81 3.18 18.18 15.81
N GLU A 82 3.28 17.71 17.06
CA GLU A 82 3.34 16.28 17.37
C GLU A 82 2.07 15.58 16.91
N SER A 83 0.90 16.20 17.09
CA SER A 83 -0.35 15.66 16.56
C SER A 83 -0.39 15.64 15.03
N PHE A 84 0.15 16.66 14.35
CA PHE A 84 0.23 16.70 12.89
C PHE A 84 1.15 15.59 12.36
N ILE A 85 2.36 15.45 12.93
CA ILE A 85 3.32 14.42 12.54
C ILE A 85 2.81 13.01 12.91
N ALA A 86 2.15 12.85 14.06
CA ALA A 86 1.63 11.55 14.52
C ALA A 86 0.33 11.14 13.80
N THR A 87 -0.37 12.07 13.16
CA THR A 87 -1.56 11.76 12.37
C THR A 87 -1.12 11.34 10.97
N PRO A 88 -1.34 10.08 10.57
CA PRO A 88 -1.02 9.65 9.22
C PRO A 88 -1.93 10.37 8.23
N CYS A 89 -1.43 11.39 7.55
CA CYS A 89 -2.07 11.82 6.32
C CYS A 89 -1.74 10.84 5.20
N ARG A 90 -2.69 10.65 4.29
CA ARG A 90 -2.38 10.12 2.95
C ARG A 90 -1.38 11.08 2.29
N GLN A 91 -0.13 10.66 2.13
CA GLN A 91 0.87 11.36 1.32
C GLN A 91 0.53 11.09 -0.15
N PRO A 92 0.05 12.06 -0.95
CA PRO A 92 0.08 11.91 -2.39
C PRO A 92 1.55 12.05 -2.80
N GLY A 93 2.22 10.95 -3.12
CA GLY A 93 3.63 10.97 -3.54
C GLY A 93 4.55 9.94 -2.87
N TRP A 94 4.08 9.19 -1.87
CA TRP A 94 4.66 7.86 -1.64
C TRP A 94 4.08 6.93 -2.71
N VAL A 95 4.92 6.20 -3.43
CA VAL A 95 4.52 5.42 -4.62
C VAL A 95 3.37 4.47 -4.26
N GLY A 96 2.14 4.78 -4.69
CA GLY A 96 0.91 4.06 -4.35
C GLY A 96 -0.27 4.91 -3.84
N ASP A 97 -1.43 4.27 -3.65
CA ASP A 97 -2.71 4.92 -3.22
C ASP A 97 -3.02 4.72 -1.71
N GLY A 98 -2.01 4.29 -0.95
CA GLY A 98 -2.11 3.95 0.46
C GLY A 98 -2.06 5.14 1.43
N THR A 99 -1.89 4.84 2.72
CA THR A 99 -1.72 5.81 3.82
C THR A 99 -0.29 6.31 3.94
N GLY A 100 0.67 5.71 3.21
CA GLY A 100 2.12 5.96 3.38
C GLY A 100 2.73 5.28 4.61
N ARG A 101 1.94 4.53 5.40
CA ARG A 101 2.46 3.67 6.48
C ARG A 101 2.89 2.33 5.91
N LEU A 102 3.93 1.75 6.50
CA LEU A 102 4.45 0.43 6.14
C LEU A 102 4.02 -0.61 7.18
N ASN A 103 3.83 -1.84 6.72
CA ASN A 103 3.86 -3.00 7.61
C ASN A 103 5.26 -3.16 8.21
N ASP A 104 5.31 -3.85 9.33
CA ASP A 104 6.60 -4.25 9.90
C ASP A 104 7.17 -5.47 9.21
N THR A 105 8.34 -5.92 9.65
CA THR A 105 9.08 -7.01 8.99
C THR A 105 8.54 -8.40 9.33
N GLY A 106 7.84 -8.55 10.47
CA GLY A 106 7.38 -9.85 10.96
C GLY A 106 8.40 -10.60 11.82
N ILE A 107 9.57 -10.02 12.06
CA ILE A 107 10.65 -10.66 12.83
C ILE A 107 10.38 -10.51 14.33
N THR A 108 9.92 -11.57 14.98
CA THR A 108 9.67 -11.58 16.44
C THR A 108 10.83 -12.17 17.26
N PHE A 109 12.01 -12.35 16.66
CA PHE A 109 13.19 -12.93 17.32
C PHE A 109 14.45 -12.12 17.02
N GLY A 110 15.41 -12.15 17.96
CA GLY A 110 16.72 -11.53 17.75
C GLY A 110 17.75 -12.54 17.26
N GLY A 111 18.80 -12.10 16.59
CA GLY A 111 19.99 -12.89 16.31
C GLY A 111 21.01 -12.81 17.44
N ASN A 112 21.60 -13.94 17.82
CA ASN A 112 22.76 -13.96 18.72
C ASN A 112 24.06 -13.99 17.92
N ALA A 113 25.06 -13.22 18.37
CA ALA A 113 26.35 -13.12 17.69
C ALA A 113 27.13 -14.44 17.59
N THR A 114 26.96 -15.34 18.56
CA THR A 114 27.76 -16.58 18.65
C THR A 114 27.06 -17.79 18.01
N ALA A 115 25.76 -17.96 18.22
CA ALA A 115 24.97 -18.98 17.54
C ALA A 115 23.46 -18.79 17.77
N GLY A 116 22.68 -19.01 16.70
CA GLY A 116 21.23 -19.17 16.74
C GLY A 116 20.42 -17.90 17.02
N ASN A 117 19.11 -18.09 17.10
CA ASN A 117 18.15 -17.01 17.34
C ASN A 117 17.73 -16.97 18.81
N ASN A 118 17.56 -15.75 19.34
CA ASN A 118 16.94 -15.45 20.60
C ASN A 118 15.43 -15.29 20.41
N ALA A 119 14.70 -16.39 20.56
CA ALA A 119 13.24 -16.42 20.40
C ALA A 119 12.49 -15.59 21.45
N ALA A 120 13.09 -15.27 22.60
CA ALA A 120 12.47 -14.44 23.62
C ALA A 120 12.53 -12.94 23.29
N CYS A 121 13.35 -12.55 22.31
CA CYS A 121 13.64 -11.15 22.00
C CYS A 121 14.05 -10.32 23.23
N THR A 122 14.88 -10.88 24.10
CA THR A 122 15.32 -10.20 25.34
C THR A 122 16.83 -10.08 25.44
N GLY A 123 17.32 -9.00 26.08
CA GLY A 123 18.74 -8.76 26.37
C GLY A 123 19.23 -7.43 25.79
N ALA A 124 20.31 -6.88 26.35
CA ALA A 124 20.78 -5.53 26.01
C ALA A 124 21.13 -5.35 24.52
N ASN A 125 21.77 -6.36 23.91
CA ASN A 125 22.09 -6.35 22.48
C ASN A 125 20.86 -6.63 21.59
N ILE A 126 19.84 -7.32 22.11
CA ILE A 126 18.61 -7.62 21.38
C ILE A 126 17.65 -6.43 21.39
N ALA A 127 17.70 -5.58 22.42
CA ALA A 127 16.88 -4.38 22.54
C ALA A 127 17.08 -3.36 21.40
N GLN A 128 18.12 -3.52 20.58
CA GLN A 128 18.39 -2.71 19.38
C GLN A 128 18.01 -3.41 18.08
N GLN A 129 17.62 -4.67 18.13
CA GLN A 129 17.25 -5.47 16.96
C GLN A 129 15.75 -5.34 16.68
N ASP A 130 15.38 -5.80 15.49
CA ASP A 130 14.08 -5.63 14.87
C ASP A 130 12.92 -6.06 15.79
N CYS A 131 13.00 -7.27 16.34
CA CYS A 131 11.98 -7.83 17.23
C CYS A 131 11.66 -7.00 18.49
N SER A 132 12.51 -6.04 18.85
CA SER A 132 12.35 -5.12 19.99
C SER A 132 11.85 -3.73 19.57
N LYS A 133 11.59 -3.50 18.28
CA LYS A 133 11.17 -2.23 17.68
C LYS A 133 9.88 -2.42 16.88
N GLY A 134 9.33 -1.30 16.41
CA GLY A 134 8.15 -1.34 15.57
C GLY A 134 6.90 -1.92 16.25
N ARG A 135 5.99 -2.39 15.41
CA ARG A 135 4.75 -3.05 15.75
C ARG A 135 4.96 -4.53 16.08
N ASP A 136 5.90 -5.21 15.43
CA ASP A 136 6.16 -6.63 15.69
C ASP A 136 6.77 -6.90 17.08
N ALA A 137 7.30 -5.89 17.78
CA ALA A 137 7.61 -5.96 19.20
C ALA A 137 6.40 -5.84 20.16
N ASN A 138 5.25 -5.36 19.68
CA ASN A 138 4.10 -5.07 20.52
C ASN A 138 3.02 -6.17 20.44
N ALA A 139 2.95 -6.98 21.50
CA ALA A 139 2.01 -8.10 21.61
C ALA A 139 0.52 -7.69 21.51
N VAL A 140 0.16 -6.44 21.81
CA VAL A 140 -1.22 -5.94 21.68
C VAL A 140 -1.60 -5.73 20.21
N THR A 141 -0.63 -5.35 19.38
CA THR A 141 -0.82 -5.16 17.94
C THR A 141 -0.54 -6.41 17.10
N ASN A 142 -0.04 -7.48 17.73
CA ASN A 142 0.31 -8.74 17.09
C ASN A 142 -0.70 -9.85 17.46
N SER A 143 -1.87 -9.83 16.83
CA SER A 143 -2.82 -10.93 16.97
C SER A 143 -2.87 -11.75 15.70
N ALA A 144 -2.56 -13.05 15.78
CA ALA A 144 -2.70 -13.97 14.65
C ALA A 144 -4.13 -14.00 14.06
N ALA A 145 -5.12 -13.47 14.77
CA ALA A 145 -6.49 -13.34 14.27
C ALA A 145 -6.65 -12.26 13.18
N ASN A 146 -5.78 -11.25 13.13
CA ASN A 146 -5.88 -10.14 12.17
C ASN A 146 -4.52 -9.81 11.53
N GLY A 147 -3.62 -10.78 11.40
CA GLY A 147 -2.29 -10.59 10.81
C GLY A 147 -1.19 -10.88 11.84
N LYS A 148 -0.25 -11.73 11.48
CA LYS A 148 0.89 -12.06 12.37
C LYS A 148 1.83 -10.85 12.51
N ALA A 149 2.56 -10.76 13.63
CA ALA A 149 3.81 -9.98 13.78
C ALA A 149 3.89 -8.68 12.94
N GLY A 150 3.24 -7.61 13.36
CA GLY A 150 3.34 -6.31 12.71
C GLY A 150 2.39 -6.09 11.52
N PHE A 151 1.76 -7.14 11.01
CA PHE A 151 0.71 -7.04 9.99
C PHE A 151 -0.68 -6.83 10.58
N HIS A 152 -1.56 -6.11 9.89
CA HIS A 152 -2.94 -5.87 10.35
C HIS A 152 -3.96 -5.92 9.20
N PHE A 153 -4.57 -7.07 9.00
CA PHE A 153 -5.44 -7.40 7.88
C PHE A 153 -6.92 -7.56 8.27
N THR A 154 -7.80 -7.32 7.29
CA THR A 154 -9.23 -7.60 7.34
C THR A 154 -9.66 -8.31 6.06
N LYS A 155 -10.40 -9.40 6.20
CA LYS A 155 -11.00 -10.12 5.07
C LYS A 155 -12.15 -9.31 4.48
N ILE A 156 -12.23 -9.24 3.16
CA ILE A 156 -13.25 -8.51 2.41
C ILE A 156 -14.00 -9.48 1.50
N SER A 157 -15.33 -9.38 1.47
CA SER A 157 -16.19 -10.25 0.67
C SER A 157 -16.13 -9.93 -0.82
N ASN A 158 -16.63 -10.84 -1.66
CA ASN A 158 -16.85 -10.56 -3.09
C ASN A 158 -17.73 -9.32 -3.33
N SER A 159 -18.66 -8.99 -2.43
CA SER A 159 -19.49 -7.77 -2.46
C SER A 159 -18.82 -6.52 -1.87
N GLY A 160 -17.61 -6.64 -1.31
CA GLY A 160 -16.85 -5.52 -0.73
C GLY A 160 -17.12 -5.23 0.76
N GLY A 161 -17.83 -6.12 1.45
CA GLY A 161 -18.09 -6.02 2.89
C GLY A 161 -16.94 -6.54 3.74
N ARG A 162 -16.71 -5.94 4.92
CA ARG A 162 -15.76 -6.48 5.92
C ARG A 162 -16.30 -7.79 6.50
N LEU A 163 -15.40 -8.76 6.65
CA LEU A 163 -15.72 -10.10 7.14
C LEU A 163 -14.93 -10.44 8.42
N PRO A 164 -15.45 -11.36 9.25
CA PRO A 164 -14.71 -11.89 10.38
C PRO A 164 -13.47 -12.67 9.93
N ALA A 165 -12.48 -12.80 10.82
CA ALA A 165 -11.25 -13.56 10.56
C ALA A 165 -11.50 -15.04 10.17
N THR A 166 -12.62 -15.61 10.63
CA THR A 166 -13.04 -16.99 10.33
C THR A 166 -13.63 -17.18 8.93
N ALA A 167 -13.85 -16.11 8.17
CA ALA A 167 -14.42 -16.21 6.83
C ALA A 167 -13.51 -17.02 5.89
N THR A 168 -14.15 -17.84 5.06
CA THR A 168 -13.49 -18.76 4.12
C THR A 168 -13.46 -18.16 2.72
N LEU A 169 -12.37 -18.43 1.99
CA LEU A 169 -12.23 -18.03 0.59
C LEU A 169 -13.27 -18.76 -0.25
N GLY A 170 -14.00 -18.03 -1.10
CA GLY A 170 -15.07 -18.60 -1.92
C GLY A 170 -15.59 -17.67 -3.00
N SER A 171 -16.59 -18.12 -3.75
CA SER A 171 -17.19 -17.42 -4.89
C SER A 171 -18.55 -16.79 -4.58
N GLY A 172 -19.15 -17.08 -3.43
CA GLY A 172 -20.40 -16.49 -2.98
C GLY A 172 -20.23 -15.00 -2.67
N VAL A 173 -21.31 -14.23 -2.78
CA VAL A 173 -21.29 -12.76 -2.61
C VAL A 173 -20.72 -12.31 -1.25
N ASN A 174 -20.89 -13.12 -0.21
CA ASN A 174 -20.41 -12.85 1.14
C ASN A 174 -19.15 -13.65 1.52
N ASP A 175 -18.63 -14.47 0.59
CA ASP A 175 -17.40 -15.21 0.81
C ASP A 175 -16.19 -14.28 0.69
N TRP A 176 -15.13 -14.60 1.42
CA TRP A 176 -13.89 -13.84 1.38
C TRP A 176 -13.25 -13.91 0.00
N ALA A 177 -12.77 -12.76 -0.51
CA ALA A 177 -12.12 -12.67 -1.81
C ALA A 177 -10.95 -11.66 -1.88
N CYS A 178 -10.88 -10.70 -0.95
CA CYS A 178 -9.77 -9.72 -0.88
C CYS A 178 -9.29 -9.52 0.55
N THR A 179 -8.08 -9.00 0.71
CA THR A 179 -7.49 -8.67 2.00
C THR A 179 -7.24 -7.17 2.06
N TYR A 180 -7.87 -6.48 3.00
CA TYR A 180 -7.59 -5.08 3.30
C TYR A 180 -6.51 -4.99 4.38
N ASP A 181 -5.46 -4.25 4.09
CA ASP A 181 -4.40 -3.93 5.02
C ASP A 181 -4.73 -2.61 5.74
N ASN A 182 -5.05 -2.71 7.02
CA ASN A 182 -5.42 -1.57 7.86
C ASN A 182 -4.20 -0.70 8.22
N THR A 183 -2.97 -1.18 8.01
CA THR A 183 -1.75 -0.37 8.14
C THR A 183 -1.61 0.55 6.95
N THR A 184 -1.43 -0.06 5.78
CA THR A 184 -1.06 0.63 4.54
C THR A 184 -2.28 1.27 3.88
N GLY A 185 -3.50 0.87 4.26
CA GLY A 185 -4.74 1.28 3.63
C GLY A 185 -4.91 0.74 2.21
N LEU A 186 -4.15 -0.29 1.84
CA LEU A 186 -4.23 -0.96 0.55
C LEU A 186 -5.16 -2.17 0.64
N MET A 187 -5.88 -2.44 -0.44
CA MET A 187 -6.64 -3.68 -0.60
C MET A 187 -5.96 -4.54 -1.66
N TRP A 188 -5.82 -5.82 -1.34
CA TRP A 188 -5.09 -6.79 -2.12
C TRP A 188 -6.00 -7.90 -2.63
N GLU A 189 -5.79 -8.29 -3.87
CA GLU A 189 -6.37 -9.47 -4.47
C GLU A 189 -5.93 -10.72 -3.68
N VAL A 190 -6.83 -11.65 -3.38
CA VAL A 190 -6.46 -12.99 -2.87
C VAL A 190 -6.45 -14.01 -4.01
N LYS A 191 -5.43 -14.87 -4.09
CA LYS A 191 -5.34 -15.88 -5.14
C LYS A 191 -6.26 -17.08 -4.84
N THR A 192 -6.79 -17.69 -5.89
CA THR A 192 -7.62 -18.91 -5.82
C THR A 192 -6.85 -20.11 -6.39
N SER A 193 -7.38 -21.33 -6.25
CA SER A 193 -6.81 -22.51 -6.89
C SER A 193 -7.19 -22.64 -8.38
N SER A 194 -8.28 -22.00 -8.80
CA SER A 194 -8.81 -22.07 -10.18
C SER A 194 -9.47 -20.75 -10.62
N GLY A 195 -9.91 -20.69 -11.88
CA GLY A 195 -10.57 -19.52 -12.45
C GLY A 195 -9.60 -18.37 -12.78
N LEU A 196 -10.15 -17.16 -12.96
CA LEU A 196 -9.39 -15.98 -13.37
C LEU A 196 -8.19 -15.69 -12.45
N ARG A 197 -8.36 -15.87 -11.13
CA ARG A 197 -7.36 -15.55 -10.11
C ARG A 197 -6.54 -16.77 -9.65
N SER A 198 -6.49 -17.83 -10.46
CA SER A 198 -5.72 -19.03 -10.10
C SER A 198 -4.26 -18.68 -9.83
N SER A 199 -3.71 -19.28 -8.77
CA SER A 199 -2.29 -19.19 -8.43
C SER A 199 -1.36 -19.89 -9.41
N ALA A 200 -1.90 -20.74 -10.30
CA ALA A 200 -1.15 -21.38 -11.37
C ALA A 200 -0.91 -20.46 -12.57
N HIS A 201 -1.59 -19.31 -12.63
CA HIS A 201 -1.45 -18.39 -13.75
C HIS A 201 -0.17 -17.56 -13.64
N THR A 202 0.49 -17.40 -14.78
CA THR A 202 1.66 -16.56 -14.97
C THR A 202 1.42 -15.57 -16.10
N TYR A 203 2.09 -14.43 -16.03
CA TYR A 203 1.93 -13.32 -16.94
C TYR A 203 3.30 -12.74 -17.29
N SER A 204 3.50 -12.41 -18.56
CA SER A 204 4.63 -11.55 -18.93
C SER A 204 4.35 -10.11 -18.52
N TRP A 205 5.41 -9.34 -18.34
CA TRP A 205 5.28 -7.94 -17.98
C TRP A 205 4.99 -7.10 -19.24
N PHE A 206 3.85 -6.42 -19.24
CA PHE A 206 3.42 -5.53 -20.32
C PHE A 206 2.58 -4.35 -19.82
N THR A 207 2.80 -3.18 -20.40
CA THR A 207 1.89 -2.04 -20.27
C THR A 207 1.92 -1.14 -21.51
N SER A 208 0.75 -0.72 -21.98
CA SER A 208 0.60 0.28 -23.03
C SER A 208 0.75 1.72 -22.52
N ASP A 209 0.68 1.95 -21.20
CA ASP A 209 0.83 3.28 -20.62
C ASP A 209 2.31 3.72 -20.65
N GLY A 210 2.65 4.60 -21.59
CA GLY A 210 4.01 5.14 -21.72
C GLY A 210 4.48 5.98 -20.52
N THR A 211 3.68 6.09 -19.46
CA THR A 211 3.84 7.02 -18.34
C THR A 211 4.71 6.51 -17.19
N ASN A 212 5.03 5.22 -17.17
CA ASN A 212 5.92 4.58 -16.18
C ASN A 212 7.02 3.74 -16.85
N ASN A 213 7.11 3.74 -18.18
CA ASN A 213 8.00 2.85 -18.89
C ASN A 213 9.38 3.48 -19.04
N ALA A 214 10.36 2.95 -18.31
CA ALA A 214 11.77 3.07 -18.69
C ALA A 214 12.00 2.34 -20.03
N SER A 215 11.56 2.96 -21.13
CA SER A 215 11.98 2.71 -22.51
C SER A 215 11.34 1.54 -23.30
N GLY A 216 10.15 1.04 -22.94
CA GLY A 216 9.38 0.10 -23.78
C GLY A 216 8.15 -0.51 -23.10
N SER A 217 7.19 -1.05 -23.86
CA SER A 217 5.93 -1.61 -23.33
C SER A 217 6.04 -3.01 -22.71
N GLY A 218 7.19 -3.69 -22.83
CA GLY A 218 7.34 -5.09 -22.39
C GLY A 218 6.88 -6.12 -23.43
N SER A 219 6.62 -7.36 -23.00
CA SER A 219 6.21 -8.48 -23.86
C SER A 219 4.75 -8.83 -23.63
N ALA A 220 3.91 -8.74 -24.67
CA ALA A 220 2.49 -9.10 -24.58
C ALA A 220 2.31 -10.63 -24.57
N ASN A 221 1.31 -11.11 -23.83
CA ASN A 221 0.79 -12.47 -23.85
C ASN A 221 1.82 -13.61 -23.72
N GLY A 222 2.85 -13.45 -22.88
CA GLY A 222 3.95 -14.41 -22.73
C GLY A 222 3.77 -15.45 -21.62
N GLY A 223 2.67 -15.41 -20.85
CA GLY A 223 2.41 -16.34 -19.75
C GLY A 223 1.38 -17.43 -20.02
N THR A 224 1.01 -18.16 -18.98
CA THR A 224 -0.09 -19.14 -18.98
C THR A 224 -1.21 -18.61 -18.10
N CYS A 225 -2.36 -18.29 -18.68
CA CYS A 225 -3.45 -17.63 -17.96
C CYS A 225 -4.82 -18.26 -18.28
N HIS A 226 -5.90 -17.66 -17.75
CA HIS A 226 -7.26 -18.20 -17.81
C HIS A 226 -7.78 -18.47 -19.23
N ASP A 227 -7.49 -17.60 -20.20
CA ASP A 227 -7.97 -17.69 -21.58
C ASP A 227 -6.86 -17.97 -22.60
N SER A 228 -5.63 -18.21 -22.12
CA SER A 228 -4.43 -18.52 -22.90
C SER A 228 -4.00 -17.50 -23.96
N ILE A 229 -4.71 -16.36 -24.10
CA ILE A 229 -4.44 -15.36 -25.13
C ILE A 229 -4.25 -13.95 -24.57
N ASN A 230 -4.63 -13.70 -23.31
CA ASN A 230 -4.53 -12.40 -22.63
C ASN A 230 -3.58 -12.51 -21.43
N CYS A 231 -2.40 -13.11 -21.64
CA CYS A 231 -1.49 -13.56 -20.58
C CYS A 231 -0.35 -12.57 -20.30
N ASP A 232 -0.70 -11.30 -20.15
CA ASP A 232 0.19 -10.25 -19.64
C ASP A 232 -0.44 -9.42 -18.52
N THR A 233 0.39 -8.62 -17.83
CA THR A 233 -0.01 -7.84 -16.66
C THR A 233 -1.13 -6.84 -16.95
N GLU A 234 -1.11 -6.15 -18.10
CA GLU A 234 -2.16 -5.18 -18.46
C GLU A 234 -3.50 -5.89 -18.66
N LYS A 235 -3.50 -6.99 -19.42
CA LYS A 235 -4.73 -7.74 -19.68
C LYS A 235 -5.32 -8.36 -18.43
N TYR A 236 -4.45 -8.82 -17.52
CA TYR A 236 -4.91 -9.35 -16.24
C TYR A 236 -5.61 -8.26 -15.39
N VAL A 237 -5.03 -7.06 -15.32
CA VAL A 237 -5.65 -5.90 -14.66
C VAL A 237 -7.02 -5.60 -15.28
N GLN A 238 -7.11 -5.56 -16.61
CA GLN A 238 -8.36 -5.31 -17.32
C GLN A 238 -9.43 -6.37 -16.99
N ALA A 239 -9.05 -7.65 -16.96
CA ALA A 239 -9.97 -8.74 -16.65
C ALA A 239 -10.49 -8.69 -15.20
N VAL A 240 -9.62 -8.39 -14.22
CA VAL A 240 -10.05 -8.27 -12.81
C VAL A 240 -10.96 -7.06 -12.59
N ASN A 241 -10.69 -5.94 -13.28
CA ASN A 241 -11.55 -4.77 -13.22
C ASN A 241 -12.90 -4.99 -13.90
N ALA A 242 -12.97 -5.81 -14.95
CA ALA A 242 -14.23 -6.13 -15.61
C ALA A 242 -15.18 -6.97 -14.73
N VAL A 243 -14.63 -7.82 -13.85
CA VAL A 243 -15.46 -8.64 -12.94
C VAL A 243 -15.90 -7.92 -11.68
N GLY A 244 -15.29 -6.76 -11.37
CA GLY A 244 -15.60 -6.00 -10.16
C GLY A 244 -15.26 -6.71 -8.85
N LEU A 245 -14.06 -7.28 -8.78
CA LEU A 245 -13.59 -8.01 -7.61
C LEU A 245 -13.75 -7.17 -6.32
N CYS A 246 -14.42 -7.76 -5.33
CA CYS A 246 -14.72 -7.11 -4.04
C CYS A 246 -15.53 -5.81 -4.18
N GLY A 247 -16.36 -5.72 -5.22
CA GLY A 247 -17.16 -4.54 -5.54
C GLY A 247 -16.35 -3.36 -6.05
N ARG A 248 -15.17 -3.60 -6.66
CA ARG A 248 -14.21 -2.57 -7.08
C ARG A 248 -13.65 -2.83 -8.48
N ASN A 249 -13.41 -1.76 -9.23
CA ASN A 249 -12.99 -1.77 -10.65
C ASN A 249 -11.75 -0.90 -10.91
N ASP A 250 -11.03 -0.53 -9.86
CA ASP A 250 -9.85 0.35 -9.84
C ASP A 250 -8.58 -0.41 -9.40
N TRP A 251 -8.52 -1.71 -9.69
CA TRP A 251 -7.35 -2.55 -9.45
C TRP A 251 -6.22 -2.17 -10.41
N ARG A 252 -4.98 -2.28 -9.91
CA ARG A 252 -3.75 -2.05 -10.68
C ARG A 252 -2.65 -3.01 -10.25
N MET A 253 -1.57 -3.02 -11.04
CA MET A 253 -0.31 -3.61 -10.59
C MET A 253 0.21 -2.87 -9.34
N PRO A 254 0.77 -3.59 -8.36
CA PRO A 254 1.40 -2.96 -7.20
C PRO A 254 2.72 -2.32 -7.59
N HIS A 255 3.08 -1.23 -6.93
CA HIS A 255 4.46 -0.78 -6.97
C HIS A 255 5.34 -1.72 -6.14
N ILE A 256 6.63 -1.80 -6.47
CA ILE A 256 7.54 -2.76 -5.83
C ILE A 256 7.62 -2.57 -4.31
N ASN A 257 7.59 -1.33 -3.83
CA ASN A 257 7.57 -0.99 -2.40
C ASN A 257 6.26 -1.40 -1.71
N GLU A 258 5.11 -1.34 -2.40
CA GLU A 258 3.84 -1.85 -1.85
C GLU A 258 3.90 -3.38 -1.73
N LEU A 259 4.39 -4.06 -2.78
CA LEU A 259 4.47 -5.52 -2.81
C LEU A 259 5.48 -6.07 -1.81
N ALA A 260 6.63 -5.40 -1.64
CA ALA A 260 7.62 -5.72 -0.61
C ALA A 260 7.06 -5.57 0.81
N GLY A 261 6.09 -4.67 1.01
CA GLY A 261 5.39 -4.49 2.28
C GLY A 261 4.49 -5.67 2.70
N LEU A 262 4.39 -6.74 1.90
CA LEU A 262 3.68 -7.98 2.28
C LEU A 262 4.62 -9.09 2.79
N VAL A 263 5.94 -8.90 2.74
CA VAL A 263 6.89 -9.95 3.11
C VAL A 263 6.96 -10.14 4.63
N ASP A 264 6.65 -11.35 5.11
CA ASP A 264 6.89 -11.77 6.51
C ASP A 264 8.27 -12.43 6.63
N PHE A 265 9.28 -11.66 7.05
CA PHE A 265 10.66 -12.13 7.25
C PHE A 265 10.81 -13.04 8.47
N GLY A 266 9.84 -13.07 9.38
CA GLY A 266 9.78 -14.03 10.49
C GLY A 266 9.03 -15.31 10.14
N GLY A 267 8.64 -15.50 8.88
CA GLY A 267 7.92 -16.65 8.35
C GLY A 267 8.82 -17.71 7.72
N ALA A 268 8.18 -18.59 6.95
CA ALA A 268 8.83 -19.56 6.07
C ALA A 268 8.24 -19.41 4.65
N PRO A 269 8.91 -19.89 3.59
CA PRO A 269 8.43 -19.75 2.22
C PRO A 269 7.02 -20.34 1.99
N PRO A 270 6.13 -19.65 1.23
CA PRO A 270 6.28 -18.26 0.76
C PRO A 270 6.27 -17.29 1.95
N MET A 271 7.21 -16.35 1.98
CA MET A 271 7.44 -15.38 3.06
C MET A 271 6.32 -14.33 3.14
N ILE A 272 5.10 -14.76 3.45
CA ILE A 272 3.87 -13.95 3.49
C ILE A 272 2.86 -14.62 4.44
N ASP A 273 1.96 -13.85 5.06
CA ASP A 273 0.92 -14.40 5.93
C ASP A 273 -0.13 -15.22 5.13
N ALA A 274 0.07 -16.54 5.07
CA ALA A 274 -0.78 -17.47 4.33
C ALA A 274 -2.23 -17.55 4.84
N ALA A 275 -2.53 -17.08 6.07
CA ALA A 275 -3.90 -17.02 6.57
C ALA A 275 -4.72 -15.90 5.91
N PHE A 276 -4.04 -14.87 5.39
CA PHE A 276 -4.63 -13.74 4.66
C PHE A 276 -4.24 -13.69 3.17
N PHE A 277 -3.25 -14.48 2.77
CA PHE A 277 -2.82 -14.62 1.39
C PHE A 277 -2.62 -16.10 1.02
N PRO A 278 -3.69 -16.91 1.03
CA PRO A 278 -3.62 -18.30 0.59
C PRO A 278 -3.31 -18.39 -0.90
N ASN A 279 -2.87 -19.58 -1.33
CA ASN A 279 -2.52 -19.87 -2.72
C ASN A 279 -1.44 -18.92 -3.28
N THR A 280 -0.55 -18.42 -2.43
CA THR A 280 0.59 -17.62 -2.90
C THR A 280 1.72 -18.55 -3.33
N PRO A 281 2.22 -18.47 -4.59
CA PRO A 281 3.40 -19.22 -4.97
C PRO A 281 4.64 -18.65 -4.27
N SER A 282 5.62 -19.51 -3.98
CA SER A 282 6.93 -19.09 -3.43
C SER A 282 7.88 -18.52 -4.49
N GLY A 283 7.52 -18.61 -5.77
CA GLY A 283 8.28 -18.03 -6.88
C GLY A 283 8.17 -16.51 -6.96
N SER A 284 8.60 -15.97 -8.10
CA SER A 284 8.58 -14.53 -8.38
C SER A 284 7.18 -13.99 -8.65
N MET A 285 6.94 -12.76 -8.21
CA MET A 285 5.72 -12.01 -8.48
C MET A 285 6.03 -10.63 -9.02
N TRP A 286 5.44 -10.29 -10.16
CA TRP A 286 5.66 -8.99 -10.80
C TRP A 286 5.08 -7.83 -9.98
N SER A 287 5.83 -6.74 -9.94
CA SER A 287 5.30 -5.41 -9.67
C SER A 287 5.06 -4.65 -10.98
N GLY A 288 4.34 -3.54 -10.93
CA GLY A 288 4.22 -2.57 -12.03
C GLY A 288 5.39 -1.59 -12.12
N SER A 289 6.45 -1.77 -11.33
CA SER A 289 7.59 -0.86 -11.31
C SER A 289 8.62 -1.21 -12.39
N PRO A 290 9.00 -0.27 -13.28
CA PRO A 290 10.06 -0.49 -14.27
C PRO A 290 11.44 -0.59 -13.59
N TYR A 291 12.40 -1.25 -14.25
CA TYR A 291 13.80 -1.19 -13.82
C TYR A 291 14.56 -0.09 -14.59
N ALA A 292 15.08 0.92 -13.87
CA ALA A 292 15.68 2.09 -14.49
C ALA A 292 17.02 1.81 -15.20
N PHE A 293 17.81 0.83 -14.72
CA PHE A 293 19.10 0.47 -15.30
C PHE A 293 18.99 -0.48 -16.51
N GLY A 294 17.85 -1.14 -16.69
CA GLY A 294 17.62 -2.12 -17.76
C GLY A 294 16.25 -1.93 -18.39
N SER A 295 16.22 -1.37 -19.60
CA SER A 295 14.97 -1.07 -20.31
C SER A 295 14.13 -2.29 -20.67
N SER A 296 14.74 -3.48 -20.71
CA SER A 296 14.09 -4.77 -20.93
C SER A 296 13.50 -5.39 -19.68
N ASP A 297 13.72 -4.79 -18.51
CA ASP A 297 13.51 -5.44 -17.22
C ASP A 297 12.49 -4.66 -16.37
N ALA A 298 11.89 -5.38 -15.41
CA ALA A 298 10.98 -4.83 -14.41
C ALA A 298 11.29 -5.44 -13.04
N TRP A 299 10.80 -4.79 -11.98
CA TRP A 299 10.98 -5.29 -10.62
C TRP A 299 9.96 -6.37 -10.27
N GLU A 300 10.44 -7.43 -9.64
CA GLU A 300 9.65 -8.52 -9.04
C GLU A 300 10.08 -8.76 -7.60
N ILE A 301 9.26 -9.51 -6.87
CA ILE A 301 9.64 -10.04 -5.56
C ILE A 301 9.70 -11.56 -5.60
N ALA A 302 10.77 -12.14 -5.09
CA ALA A 302 10.94 -13.58 -4.94
C ALA A 302 10.55 -14.00 -3.52
N LEU A 303 9.34 -14.57 -3.36
CA LEU A 303 8.78 -14.89 -2.02
C LEU A 303 9.42 -16.10 -1.34
N PHE A 304 10.38 -16.77 -1.97
CA PHE A 304 11.16 -17.81 -1.31
C PHE A 304 12.14 -17.23 -0.28
N PHE A 305 12.67 -16.04 -0.53
CA PHE A 305 13.58 -15.35 0.40
C PHE A 305 13.07 -13.97 0.83
N GLY A 306 12.09 -13.41 0.12
CA GLY A 306 11.61 -12.03 0.34
C GLY A 306 12.40 -10.98 -0.43
N ASP A 307 13.16 -11.38 -1.46
CA ASP A 307 14.08 -10.49 -2.18
C ASP A 307 13.39 -9.70 -3.28
N VAL A 308 13.76 -8.42 -3.40
CA VAL A 308 13.41 -7.58 -4.55
C VAL A 308 14.50 -7.73 -5.61
N VAL A 309 14.13 -8.20 -6.80
CA VAL A 309 15.05 -8.42 -7.92
C VAL A 309 14.47 -7.88 -9.22
N ALA A 310 15.33 -7.56 -10.17
CA ALA A 310 14.92 -7.18 -11.53
C ALA A 310 15.05 -8.39 -12.45
N ASN A 311 14.10 -8.55 -13.38
CA ASN A 311 14.11 -9.66 -14.32
C ASN A 311 13.53 -9.22 -15.68
N ALA A 312 13.83 -9.98 -16.73
CA ALA A 312 13.42 -9.66 -18.09
C ALA A 312 11.88 -9.70 -18.23
N ARG A 313 11.31 -8.66 -18.83
CA ARG A 313 9.85 -8.51 -19.01
C ARG A 313 9.19 -9.62 -19.84
N SER A 314 9.98 -10.40 -20.58
CA SER A 314 9.53 -11.58 -21.33
C SER A 314 9.31 -12.82 -20.46
N VAL A 315 9.81 -12.83 -19.22
CA VAL A 315 9.60 -13.94 -18.28
C VAL A 315 8.17 -13.90 -17.74
N ALA A 316 7.55 -15.07 -17.63
CA ALA A 316 6.21 -15.21 -17.08
C ALA A 316 6.26 -15.49 -15.58
N ASN A 317 5.71 -14.57 -14.77
CA ASN A 317 5.67 -14.68 -13.31
C ASN A 317 4.25 -14.50 -12.76
N ALA A 318 4.08 -14.80 -11.48
CA ALA A 318 2.80 -14.60 -10.80
C ALA A 318 2.46 -13.10 -10.69
N VAL A 319 1.17 -12.80 -10.54
CA VAL A 319 0.66 -11.43 -10.34
C VAL A 319 -0.39 -11.42 -9.23
N ARG A 320 -0.31 -10.40 -8.37
CA ARG A 320 -1.36 -10.02 -7.41
C ARG A 320 -1.65 -8.54 -7.57
N LEU A 321 -2.91 -8.20 -7.75
CA LEU A 321 -3.32 -6.81 -7.89
C LEU A 321 -3.55 -6.12 -6.53
N VAL A 322 -3.44 -4.80 -6.57
CA VAL A 322 -3.68 -3.91 -5.43
C VAL A 322 -4.56 -2.74 -5.84
N ARG A 323 -5.20 -2.11 -4.85
CA ARG A 323 -5.88 -0.82 -4.99
C ARG A 323 -5.82 -0.02 -3.68
N GLY A 324 -6.12 1.27 -3.76
CA GLY A 324 -6.19 2.15 -2.60
C GLY A 324 -7.54 2.12 -1.88
N GLY A 325 -7.50 2.14 -0.55
CA GLY A 325 -8.67 2.32 0.31
C GLY A 325 -9.61 1.10 0.39
N LEU A 326 -10.72 1.29 1.09
CA LEU A 326 -11.85 0.36 1.13
C LEU A 326 -12.85 0.70 0.05
#